data_AF-A0A399QXS0-F1
#
_entry.id   AF-A0A399QXS0-F1
#
_cell.length_a   1.000
_cell.length_b   1.000
_cell.length_c   1.000
_cell.angle_alpha   90.00
_cell.angle_beta   90.00
_cell.angle_gamma   90.00
#
_symmetry.space_group_name_H-M   'P 1'
#
loop_
_entity.id
_entity.type
_entity.pdbx_description
1 polymer ?
#
loop_
_entity_poly.entity_id
_entity_poly.type
_entity_poly.pdbx_seq_one_letter_code
_entity_poly.pdbx_strand_id
1 'polypeptide(L)'
;MNPRDRLAELEQAHEREMEQRRREQDSQFSRQMGEVQLILDSLAGKVEKVEADARRQTAASIAAIAERLFPKLARRFLAEEISLHLEKMIPPGEVCIDIKAEPHLAEQLYETIQRSEQLADICNVVPQEDAGGSRVDVSWKSGGLDFDFDGLLEACIGHLRSERPSEQESG
;
A
#
# COMPACT_ATOMS: atom_id res chain seq x y z
N MET A 1 55.95 33.57 59.25
CA MET A 1 54.68 33.14 58.62
C MET A 1 53.83 32.52 59.73
N ASN A 2 52.63 33.05 59.98
CA ASN A 2 51.81 32.68 61.12
C ASN A 2 51.18 31.29 60.88
N PRO A 3 51.20 30.35 61.84
CA PRO A 3 50.60 29.02 61.67
C PRO A 3 49.11 29.04 61.28
N ARG A 4 48.37 30.08 61.67
CA ARG A 4 46.97 30.29 61.26
C ARG A 4 46.81 30.61 59.78
N ASP A 5 47.76 31.35 59.18
CA ASP A 5 47.71 31.71 57.76
C ASP A 5 47.96 30.48 56.88
N ARG A 6 48.86 29.57 57.31
CA ARG A 6 49.10 28.29 56.63
C ARG A 6 47.91 27.33 56.66
N LEU A 7 47.16 27.31 57.76
CA LEU A 7 45.95 26.49 57.86
C LEU A 7 44.86 27.01 56.93
N ALA A 8 44.66 28.33 56.88
CA ALA A 8 43.71 28.95 55.95
C ALA A 8 44.09 28.72 54.48
N GLU A 9 45.39 28.75 54.13
CA GLU A 9 45.86 28.41 52.78
C GLU A 9 45.60 26.95 52.40
N LEU A 10 45.77 26.01 53.34
CA LEU A 10 45.50 24.59 53.12
C LEU A 10 44.01 24.29 52.97
N GLU A 11 43.16 24.93 53.79
CA GLU A 11 41.70 24.82 53.68
C GLU A 11 41.21 25.35 52.32
N GLN A 12 41.69 26.53 51.89
CA GLN A 12 41.36 27.08 50.58
C GLN A 12 41.88 26.22 49.42
N ALA A 13 43.05 25.59 49.56
CA ALA A 13 43.57 24.68 48.55
C ALA A 13 42.70 23.42 48.43
N HIS A 14 42.27 22.86 49.57
CA HIS A 14 41.39 21.70 49.60
C HIS A 14 40.00 21.99 49.05
N GLU A 15 39.40 23.14 49.38
CA GLU A 15 38.12 23.58 48.80
C GLU A 15 38.19 23.73 47.28
N ARG A 16 39.27 24.33 46.76
CA ARG A 16 39.49 24.45 45.31
C ARG A 16 39.64 23.09 44.64
N GLU A 17 40.36 22.16 45.26
CA GLU A 17 40.52 20.80 44.74
C GLU A 17 39.18 20.06 44.70
N MET A 18 38.37 20.17 45.75
CA MET A 18 37.05 19.54 45.83
C MET A 18 36.07 20.13 44.82
N GLU A 19 36.05 21.45 44.65
CA GLU A 19 35.26 22.10 43.59
C GLU A 19 35.72 21.68 42.20
N GLN A 20 37.03 21.58 41.97
CA GLN A 20 37.58 21.18 40.69
C GLN A 20 37.19 19.73 40.36
N ARG A 21 37.31 18.80 41.31
CA ARG A 21 36.86 17.41 41.15
C ARG A 21 35.36 17.31 40.88
N ARG A 22 34.54 18.14 41.54
CA ARG A 22 33.09 18.18 41.30
C ARG A 22 32.78 18.66 39.88
N ARG A 23 33.44 19.74 39.43
CA ARG A 23 33.28 20.26 38.05
C ARG A 23 33.73 19.26 37.00
N GLU A 24 34.81 18.52 37.27
CA GLU A 24 35.30 17.44 36.39
C GLU A 24 34.30 16.28 36.33
N GLN A 25 33.73 15.86 37.46
CA GLN A 25 32.66 14.86 37.50
C GLN A 25 31.39 15.31 36.76
N ASP A 26 30.92 16.54 37.00
CA ASP A 26 29.73 17.11 36.35
C ASP A 26 29.95 17.19 34.82
N SER A 27 31.16 17.59 34.39
CA SER A 27 31.52 17.65 32.97
C SER A 27 31.59 16.26 32.32
N GLN A 28 32.15 15.28 33.04
CA GLN A 28 32.21 13.90 32.57
C GLN A 28 30.81 13.30 32.44
N PHE A 29 29.96 13.50 33.45
CA PHE A 29 28.57 13.03 33.44
C PHE A 29 27.76 13.70 32.32
N SER A 30 27.92 15.02 32.14
CA SER A 30 27.26 15.74 31.03
C SER A 30 27.71 15.23 29.67
N ARG A 31 28.99 14.87 29.49
CA ARG A 31 29.48 14.27 28.25
C ARG A 31 28.86 12.88 28.03
N GLN A 32 28.83 12.03 29.04
CA GLN A 32 28.23 10.70 28.96
C GLN A 32 26.73 10.78 28.63
N MET A 33 26.00 11.70 29.24
CA MET A 33 24.58 11.92 28.93
C MET A 33 24.39 12.45 27.50
N GLY A 34 25.28 13.31 27.02
CA GLY A 34 25.28 13.73 25.62
C GLY A 34 25.52 12.57 24.64
N GLU A 35 26.46 11.67 24.95
CA GLU A 35 26.73 10.47 24.15
C GLU A 35 25.52 9.52 24.12
N VAL A 36 24.85 9.32 25.27
CA VAL A 36 23.62 8.51 25.35
C VAL A 36 22.51 9.14 24.52
N GLN A 37 22.31 10.46 24.60
CA GLN A 37 21.29 11.14 23.81
C GLN A 37 21.55 10.98 22.31
N LEU A 38 22.79 11.14 21.86
CA LEU A 38 23.16 10.94 20.45
C LEU A 38 22.88 9.51 19.98
N ILE A 39 23.12 8.51 20.82
CA ILE A 39 22.81 7.11 20.52
C ILE A 39 21.29 6.89 20.43
N LEU A 40 20.52 7.47 21.37
CA LEU A 40 19.06 7.36 21.37
C LEU A 40 18.44 8.01 20.12
N ASP A 41 18.90 9.20 19.75
CA ASP A 41 18.44 9.90 18.54
C ASP A 41 18.79 9.09 17.27
N SER A 42 20.00 8.51 17.23
CA SER A 42 20.41 7.64 16.13
C SER A 42 19.57 6.36 16.06
N LEU A 43 19.24 5.77 17.22
CA LEU A 43 18.40 4.57 17.29
C LEU A 43 16.98 4.88 16.83
N ALA A 44 16.38 5.98 17.29
CA ALA A 44 15.05 6.42 16.88
C ALA A 44 14.99 6.58 15.35
N GLY A 45 15.94 7.31 14.76
CA GLY A 45 16.00 7.49 13.30
C GLY A 45 16.21 6.17 12.53
N LYS A 46 16.95 5.21 13.10
CA LYS A 46 17.09 3.87 12.50
C LYS A 46 15.80 3.06 12.57
N VAL A 47 15.06 3.13 13.68
CA VAL A 47 13.79 2.43 13.85
C VAL A 47 12.76 2.96 12.85
N GLU A 48 12.60 4.28 12.74
CA GLU A 48 11.70 4.90 11.76
C GLU A 48 12.04 4.50 10.32
N LYS A 49 13.34 4.46 10.00
CA LYS A 49 13.80 4.03 8.68
C LYS A 49 13.46 2.56 8.41
N VAL A 50 13.72 1.66 9.36
CA VAL A 50 13.40 0.23 9.21
C VAL A 50 11.90 0.03 9.06
N GLU A 51 11.09 0.77 9.82
CA GLU A 51 9.64 0.70 9.71
C GLU A 51 9.14 1.17 8.33
N ALA A 52 9.66 2.30 7.84
CA ALA A 52 9.33 2.80 6.51
C ALA A 52 9.74 1.82 5.40
N ASP A 53 10.94 1.24 5.50
CA ASP A 53 11.44 0.26 4.53
C ASP A 53 10.63 -1.04 4.57
N ALA A 54 10.25 -1.52 5.76
CA ALA A 54 9.40 -2.71 5.92
C ALA A 54 8.02 -2.49 5.30
N ARG A 55 7.37 -1.34 5.57
CA ARG A 55 6.08 -1.00 4.97
C ARG A 55 6.14 -0.96 3.45
N ARG A 56 7.17 -0.31 2.88
CA ARG A 56 7.39 -0.27 1.43
C ARG A 56 7.60 -1.66 0.84
N GLN A 57 8.41 -2.50 1.50
CA GLN A 57 8.69 -3.85 1.04
C GLN A 57 7.43 -4.72 1.06
N THR A 58 6.60 -4.61 2.10
CA THR A 58 5.32 -5.32 2.19
C THR A 58 4.37 -4.87 1.08
N ALA A 59 4.19 -3.57 0.87
CA ALA A 59 3.33 -3.04 -0.19
C ALA A 59 3.80 -3.50 -1.58
N ALA A 60 5.11 -3.44 -1.85
CA ALA A 60 5.69 -3.91 -3.11
C ALA A 60 5.47 -5.43 -3.30
N SER A 61 5.58 -6.21 -2.23
CA SER A 61 5.39 -7.66 -2.27
C SER A 61 3.92 -8.01 -2.54
N ILE A 62 2.97 -7.32 -1.89
CA ILE A 62 1.53 -7.48 -2.14
C ILE A 62 1.19 -7.08 -3.58
N ALA A 63 1.72 -5.96 -4.07
CA ALA A 63 1.51 -5.52 -5.45
C ALA A 63 2.03 -6.57 -6.45
N ALA A 64 3.23 -7.11 -6.25
CA ALA A 64 3.80 -8.13 -7.12
C ALA A 64 3.00 -9.44 -7.10
N ILE A 65 2.49 -9.85 -5.92
CA ILE A 65 1.59 -11.01 -5.82
C ILE A 65 0.29 -10.74 -6.58
N ALA A 66 -0.30 -9.54 -6.41
CA ALA A 66 -1.52 -9.15 -7.08
C ALA A 66 -1.34 -9.15 -8.61
N GLU A 67 -0.30 -8.49 -9.11
CA GLU A 67 0.04 -8.45 -10.55
C GLU A 67 0.19 -9.85 -11.17
N ARG A 68 0.69 -10.82 -10.40
CA ARG A 68 0.89 -12.19 -10.89
C ARG A 68 -0.38 -13.06 -10.83
N LEU A 69 -1.20 -12.89 -9.79
CA LEU A 69 -2.37 -13.75 -9.56
C LEU A 69 -3.64 -13.20 -10.21
N PHE A 70 -3.83 -11.88 -10.22
CA PHE A 70 -5.07 -11.26 -10.68
C PHE A 70 -5.37 -11.50 -12.16
N PRO A 71 -4.43 -11.43 -13.13
CA PRO A 71 -4.78 -11.64 -14.54
C PRO A 71 -5.42 -13.01 -14.82
N LYS A 72 -5.09 -14.03 -14.01
CA LYS A 72 -5.65 -15.38 -14.14
C LYS A 72 -6.98 -15.52 -13.41
N LEU A 73 -7.10 -14.91 -12.23
CA LEU A 73 -8.34 -14.91 -11.45
C LEU A 73 -9.41 -14.05 -12.14
N ALA A 74 -9.03 -12.85 -12.58
CA ALA A 74 -9.88 -11.85 -13.22
C ALA A 74 -10.63 -12.43 -14.42
N ARG A 75 -9.99 -13.16 -15.33
CA ARG A 75 -10.66 -13.68 -16.54
C ARG A 75 -11.82 -14.62 -16.22
N ARG A 76 -11.58 -15.59 -15.34
CA ARG A 76 -12.61 -16.56 -14.95
C ARG A 76 -13.68 -15.94 -14.07
N PHE A 77 -13.29 -15.08 -13.13
CA PHE A 77 -14.24 -14.35 -12.29
C PHE A 77 -15.11 -13.39 -13.11
N LEU A 78 -14.51 -12.72 -14.11
CA LEU A 78 -15.19 -11.75 -14.96
C LEU A 78 -16.29 -12.39 -15.80
N ALA A 79 -16.05 -13.58 -16.37
CA ALA A 79 -17.10 -14.28 -17.11
C ALA A 79 -18.31 -14.64 -16.21
N GLU A 80 -18.04 -15.15 -15.00
CA GLU A 80 -19.06 -15.47 -14.00
C GLU A 80 -19.83 -14.22 -13.54
N GLU A 81 -19.10 -13.14 -13.25
CA GLU A 81 -19.66 -11.89 -12.73
C GLU A 81 -20.46 -11.13 -13.78
N ILE A 82 -20.00 -11.13 -15.04
CA ILE A 82 -20.77 -10.59 -16.17
C ILE A 82 -22.09 -11.35 -16.30
N SER A 83 -22.07 -12.69 -16.32
CA SER A 83 -23.31 -13.47 -16.43
C SER A 83 -24.28 -13.17 -15.28
N LEU A 84 -23.79 -12.98 -14.05
CA LEU A 84 -24.62 -12.74 -12.88
C LEU A 84 -25.30 -11.36 -12.90
N HIS A 85 -24.59 -10.32 -13.31
CA HIS A 85 -25.11 -8.94 -13.26
C HIS A 85 -25.75 -8.49 -14.56
N LEU A 86 -25.34 -9.05 -15.69
CA LEU A 86 -25.88 -8.66 -16.99
C LEU A 86 -27.39 -8.86 -17.03
N GLU A 87 -27.92 -9.96 -16.47
CA GLU A 87 -29.37 -10.20 -16.34
C GLU A 87 -30.13 -9.04 -15.67
N LYS A 88 -29.51 -8.34 -14.72
CA LYS A 88 -30.11 -7.23 -13.97
C LYS A 88 -29.92 -5.88 -14.66
N MET A 89 -28.91 -5.76 -15.52
CA MET A 89 -28.54 -4.51 -16.18
C MET A 89 -29.19 -4.34 -17.55
N ILE A 90 -29.59 -5.45 -18.19
CA ILE A 90 -30.31 -5.41 -19.46
C ILE A 90 -31.69 -4.76 -19.27
N PRO A 91 -32.03 -3.72 -20.03
CA PRO A 91 -33.38 -3.16 -20.04
C PRO A 91 -34.41 -4.22 -20.47
N PRO A 92 -35.60 -4.25 -19.83
CA PRO A 92 -36.63 -5.24 -20.17
C PRO A 92 -37.06 -5.10 -21.64
N GLY A 93 -37.05 -6.22 -22.38
CA GLY A 93 -37.46 -6.28 -23.79
C GLY A 93 -36.33 -6.20 -24.81
N GLU A 94 -35.08 -6.04 -24.37
CA GLU A 94 -33.92 -6.24 -25.26
C GLU A 94 -33.70 -7.74 -25.52
N VAL A 95 -33.46 -8.08 -26.78
CA VAL A 95 -33.38 -9.47 -27.26
C VAL A 95 -32.13 -9.75 -28.09
N CYS A 96 -31.27 -8.75 -28.27
CA CYS A 96 -30.04 -8.86 -29.05
C CYS A 96 -28.94 -8.10 -28.34
N ILE A 97 -28.02 -8.84 -27.72
CA ILE A 97 -26.93 -8.32 -26.92
C ILE A 97 -25.64 -8.88 -27.49
N ASP A 98 -24.79 -8.00 -28.03
CA ASP A 98 -23.47 -8.37 -28.53
C ASP A 98 -22.43 -8.14 -27.43
N ILE A 99 -21.67 -9.20 -27.12
CA ILE A 99 -20.59 -9.18 -26.12
C ILE A 99 -19.27 -9.41 -26.84
N LYS A 100 -18.40 -8.39 -26.86
CA LYS A 100 -17.10 -8.42 -27.52
C LYS A 100 -15.99 -8.52 -26.49
N ALA A 101 -15.09 -9.49 -26.67
CA ALA A 101 -13.96 -9.73 -25.79
C ALA A 101 -12.80 -10.40 -26.54
N GLU A 102 -11.60 -10.37 -25.94
CA GLU A 102 -10.44 -11.14 -26.42
C GLU A 102 -10.79 -12.64 -26.54
N PRO A 103 -10.28 -13.37 -27.56
CA PRO A 103 -10.70 -14.74 -27.88
C PRO A 103 -10.79 -15.71 -26.69
N HIS A 104 -9.82 -15.70 -25.77
CA HIS A 104 -9.85 -16.63 -24.64
C HIS A 104 -10.94 -16.27 -23.62
N LEU A 105 -11.16 -14.98 -23.39
CA LEU A 105 -12.24 -14.51 -22.51
C LEU A 105 -13.62 -14.70 -23.16
N ALA A 106 -13.72 -14.52 -24.48
CA ALA A 106 -14.94 -14.79 -25.26
C ALA A 106 -15.36 -16.26 -25.15
N GLU A 107 -14.42 -17.21 -25.20
CA GLU A 107 -14.71 -18.64 -25.01
C GLU A 107 -15.30 -18.91 -23.61
N GLN A 108 -14.71 -18.33 -22.56
CA GLN A 108 -15.20 -18.47 -21.18
C GLN A 108 -16.57 -17.82 -20.97
N LEU A 109 -16.78 -16.63 -21.55
CA LEU A 109 -18.06 -15.93 -21.52
C LEU A 109 -19.14 -16.74 -22.22
N TYR A 110 -18.84 -17.30 -23.38
CA TYR A 110 -19.77 -18.15 -24.11
C TYR A 110 -20.19 -19.36 -23.27
N GLU A 111 -19.23 -20.11 -22.69
CA GLU A 111 -19.57 -21.24 -21.82
C GLU A 111 -20.43 -20.87 -20.61
N THR A 112 -20.20 -19.69 -20.03
CA THR A 112 -20.91 -19.23 -18.85
C THR A 112 -22.32 -18.75 -19.20
N ILE A 113 -22.45 -17.95 -20.26
CA ILE A 113 -23.73 -17.41 -20.76
C ILE A 113 -24.65 -18.54 -21.21
N GLN A 114 -24.11 -19.56 -21.88
CA GLN A 114 -24.89 -20.72 -22.33
C GLN A 114 -25.45 -21.57 -21.17
N ARG A 115 -25.00 -21.36 -19.93
CA ARG A 115 -25.59 -22.00 -18.74
C ARG A 115 -26.77 -21.20 -18.17
N SER A 116 -26.96 -19.95 -18.56
CA SER A 116 -28.10 -19.14 -18.13
C SER A 116 -29.27 -19.30 -19.11
N GLU A 117 -30.42 -19.74 -18.60
CA GLU A 117 -31.66 -19.82 -19.38
C GLU A 117 -32.14 -18.46 -19.90
N GLN A 118 -31.74 -17.36 -19.25
CA GLN A 118 -32.18 -16.02 -19.61
C GLN A 118 -31.27 -15.35 -20.64
N LEU A 119 -29.97 -15.64 -20.60
CA LEU A 119 -28.98 -15.00 -21.47
C LEU A 119 -28.66 -15.81 -22.72
N ALA A 120 -28.76 -17.15 -22.69
CA ALA A 120 -28.34 -18.02 -23.78
C ALA A 120 -28.98 -17.69 -25.14
N ASP A 121 -30.25 -17.28 -25.13
CA ASP A 121 -31.03 -17.01 -26.36
C ASP A 121 -30.90 -15.57 -26.87
N ILE A 122 -30.42 -14.64 -26.05
CA ILE A 122 -30.40 -13.19 -26.37
C ILE A 122 -28.99 -12.63 -26.50
N CYS A 123 -27.97 -13.33 -25.98
CA CYS A 123 -26.59 -12.90 -26.00
C CYS A 123 -25.81 -13.59 -27.12
N ASN A 124 -25.10 -12.79 -27.91
CA ASN A 124 -24.16 -13.21 -28.94
C ASN A 124 -22.75 -12.81 -28.53
N VAL A 125 -21.86 -13.79 -28.36
CA VAL A 125 -20.47 -13.55 -27.94
C VAL A 125 -19.58 -13.53 -29.18
N VAL A 126 -18.89 -12.41 -29.39
CA VAL A 126 -18.05 -12.14 -30.56
C VAL A 126 -16.59 -11.98 -30.13
N PRO A 127 -15.67 -12.86 -30.56
CA PRO A 127 -14.26 -12.68 -30.27
C PRO A 127 -13.71 -11.48 -31.06
N GLN A 128 -12.88 -10.67 -30.39
CA GLN A 128 -12.25 -9.48 -30.95
C GLN A 128 -10.74 -9.52 -30.67
N GLU A 129 -9.93 -9.75 -31.70
CA GLU A 129 -8.46 -9.89 -31.57
C GLU A 129 -7.77 -8.59 -31.14
N ASP A 130 -8.34 -7.44 -31.49
CA ASP A 130 -7.80 -6.12 -31.12
C ASP A 130 -8.25 -5.64 -29.74
N ALA A 131 -9.10 -6.40 -29.03
CA ALA A 131 -9.49 -6.06 -27.66
C ALA A 131 -8.31 -6.36 -26.74
N GLY A 132 -7.49 -5.34 -26.46
CA GLY A 132 -6.36 -5.47 -25.55
C GLY A 132 -6.82 -5.87 -24.15
N GLY A 133 -6.38 -7.05 -23.69
CA GLY A 133 -6.43 -7.43 -22.27
C GLY A 133 -7.79 -7.97 -21.80
N SER A 134 -8.17 -7.58 -20.59
CA SER A 134 -9.36 -8.08 -19.85
C SER A 134 -10.63 -7.27 -20.12
N ARG A 135 -10.67 -6.50 -21.22
CA ARG A 135 -11.77 -5.59 -21.54
C ARG A 135 -12.93 -6.34 -22.21
N VAL A 136 -14.15 -6.09 -21.75
CA VAL A 136 -15.38 -6.62 -22.36
C VAL A 136 -16.30 -5.47 -22.72
N ASP A 137 -16.75 -5.42 -23.96
CA ASP A 137 -17.74 -4.46 -24.45
C ASP A 137 -19.07 -5.18 -24.63
N VAL A 138 -20.11 -4.70 -23.96
CA VAL A 138 -21.46 -5.23 -24.06
C VAL A 138 -22.35 -4.17 -24.67
N SER A 139 -23.01 -4.51 -25.78
CA SER A 139 -23.82 -3.58 -26.54
C SER A 139 -25.18 -4.17 -26.89
N TRP A 140 -26.22 -3.34 -26.85
CA TRP A 140 -27.58 -3.65 -27.26
C TRP A 140 -28.21 -2.42 -27.92
N LYS A 141 -29.46 -2.52 -28.36
CA LYS A 141 -30.08 -1.49 -29.21
C LYS A 141 -30.18 -0.12 -28.53
N SER A 142 -30.53 -0.09 -27.26
CA SER A 142 -30.72 1.14 -26.47
C SER A 142 -29.45 1.66 -25.79
N GLY A 143 -28.33 0.93 -25.82
CA GLY A 143 -27.11 1.34 -25.13
C GLY A 143 -26.07 0.23 -25.00
N GLY A 144 -25.23 0.35 -23.99
CA GLY A 144 -24.18 -0.63 -23.71
C GLY A 144 -23.39 -0.26 -22.46
N LEU A 145 -22.44 -1.11 -22.11
CA LEU A 145 -21.51 -0.93 -21.01
C LEU A 145 -20.17 -1.59 -21.33
N ASP A 146 -19.10 -1.05 -20.76
CA ASP A 146 -17.77 -1.61 -20.85
C ASP A 146 -17.26 -2.05 -19.47
N PHE A 147 -16.66 -3.22 -19.43
CA PHE A 147 -15.93 -3.72 -18.27
C PHE A 147 -14.44 -3.62 -18.55
N ASP A 148 -13.74 -2.78 -17.77
CA ASP A 148 -12.29 -2.65 -17.80
C ASP A 148 -11.69 -3.17 -16.49
N PHE A 149 -11.39 -4.47 -16.47
CA PHE A 149 -10.79 -5.10 -15.29
C PHE A 149 -9.32 -4.74 -15.08
N ASP A 150 -8.61 -4.44 -16.17
CA ASP A 150 -7.20 -4.03 -16.09
C ASP A 150 -7.12 -2.64 -15.46
N GLY A 151 -8.02 -1.72 -15.84
CA GLY A 151 -8.17 -0.41 -15.20
C GLY A 151 -8.58 -0.49 -13.73
N LEU A 152 -9.50 -1.41 -13.37
CA LEU A 152 -9.85 -1.68 -11.97
C LEU A 152 -8.64 -2.19 -11.17
N LEU A 153 -7.88 -3.12 -11.72
CA LEU A 153 -6.68 -3.66 -11.08
C LEU A 153 -5.62 -2.57 -10.90
N GLU A 154 -5.39 -1.75 -11.93
CA GLU A 154 -4.47 -0.63 -11.87
C GLU A 154 -4.88 0.36 -10.77
N ALA A 155 -6.17 0.66 -10.62
CA ALA A 155 -6.68 1.51 -9.54
C ALA A 155 -6.44 0.89 -8.16
N CYS A 156 -6.72 -0.41 -7.98
CA CYS A 156 -6.47 -1.13 -6.73
C CYS A 156 -4.98 -1.16 -6.35
N ILE A 157 -4.10 -1.47 -7.29
CA ILE A 157 -2.65 -1.45 -7.08
C ILE A 157 -2.17 -0.02 -6.83
N GLY A 158 -2.70 0.94 -7.57
CA GLY A 158 -2.43 2.37 -7.39
C GLY A 158 -2.77 2.83 -5.98
N HIS A 159 -3.88 2.36 -5.41
CA HIS A 159 -4.27 2.65 -4.03
C HIS A 159 -3.30 2.03 -3.02
N LEU A 160 -2.92 0.76 -3.16
CA LEU A 160 -1.93 0.10 -2.30
C LEU A 160 -0.56 0.80 -2.33
N ARG A 161 -0.20 1.39 -3.48
CA ARG A 161 1.02 2.21 -3.61
C ARG A 161 0.85 3.63 -3.07
N SER A 162 -0.39 4.11 -2.96
CA SER A 162 -0.74 5.48 -2.58
C SER A 162 -1.18 5.63 -1.12
N GLU A 163 -1.38 4.53 -0.37
CA GLU A 163 -1.46 4.53 1.10
C GLU A 163 -0.13 5.02 1.69
N ARG A 164 0.15 6.31 1.49
CA ARG A 164 0.93 7.14 2.38
C ARG A 164 0.08 7.27 3.64
N PRO A 165 0.68 7.21 4.84
CA PRO A 165 -0.04 7.62 6.03
C PRO A 165 -0.45 9.08 5.82
N SER A 166 -1.75 9.33 5.75
CA SER A 166 -2.28 10.65 6.03
C SER A 166 -1.83 10.99 7.44
N GLU A 167 -0.86 11.89 7.54
CA GLU A 167 -0.62 12.68 8.73
C GLU A 167 -1.93 13.35 9.12
N GLN A 168 -2.64 12.79 10.09
CA GLN A 168 -3.72 13.45 10.80
C GLN A 168 -4.06 12.70 12.10
N GLU A 169 -3.13 12.75 13.05
CA GLU A 169 -3.48 12.90 14.46
C GLU A 169 -2.62 14.03 15.01
N SER A 170 -3.06 15.27 14.75
CA SER A 170 -2.73 16.39 15.63
C SER A 170 -3.66 16.28 16.83
N GLY A 171 -3.10 15.85 17.96
CA GLY A 171 -3.71 15.91 19.29
C GLY A 171 -2.69 16.48 20.26
#